data_AF-A0A2S9STL4-F1
#
_entry.id   AF-A0A2S9STL4-F1
#
_cell.length_a   1.000
_cell.length_b   1.000
_cell.length_c   1.000
_cell.angle_alpha   90.00
_cell.angle_beta   90.00
_cell.angle_gamma   90.00
#
_symmetry.space_group_name_H-M   'P 1'
#
loop_
_entity.id
_entity.type
_entity.pdbx_description
1 polymer ?
#
loop_
_entity_poly.entity_id
_entity_poly.type
_entity_poly.pdbx_seq_one_letter_code
_entity_poly.pdbx_strand_id
1 'polypeptide(L)'
;MHITNLLSQYFGKFAKKEFPKPIQELINGAYTKFMKLDLKEFKNSKHYKSLNELFTRDLIIKRDIDISKDIFISPTDSLITECGKLKNDTALQIKGMEYSV
;
A
#
# COMPACT_ATOMS: atom_id res chain seq x y z
N MET A 1 8.75 -1.85 -24.95
CA MET A 1 8.25 -1.98 -23.57
C MET A 1 9.28 -1.36 -22.64
N HIS A 2 8.92 -0.38 -21.82
CA HIS A 2 9.87 0.22 -20.86
C HIS A 2 10.34 -0.85 -19.87
N ILE A 3 11.62 -0.87 -19.50
CA ILE A 3 12.22 -1.89 -18.61
C ILE A 3 11.45 -1.98 -17.28
N THR A 4 10.97 -0.84 -16.76
CA THR A 4 10.17 -0.81 -15.53
C THR A 4 8.87 -1.60 -15.65
N ASN A 5 8.17 -1.51 -16.79
CA ASN A 5 6.93 -2.25 -17.00
C ASN A 5 7.20 -3.77 -17.02
N LEU A 6 8.30 -4.20 -17.66
CA LEU A 6 8.69 -5.60 -17.68
C LEU A 6 8.97 -6.12 -16.26
N LEU A 7 9.74 -5.37 -15.47
CA LEU A 7 10.04 -5.70 -14.08
C LEU A 7 8.76 -5.76 -13.23
N SER A 8 7.87 -4.79 -13.36
CA SER A 8 6.58 -4.77 -12.67
C SER A 8 5.72 -5.99 -13.01
N GLN A 9 5.69 -6.42 -14.26
CA GLN A 9 4.93 -7.61 -14.66
C GLN A 9 5.51 -8.89 -14.06
N TYR A 10 6.84 -9.06 -14.06
CA TYR A 10 7.47 -10.22 -13.43
C TYR A 10 7.28 -10.23 -11.92
N PHE A 11 7.44 -9.08 -11.27
CA PHE A 11 7.17 -8.95 -9.83
C PHE A 11 5.71 -9.25 -9.51
N GLY A 12 4.77 -8.78 -10.33
CA GLY A 12 3.35 -9.09 -10.19
C GLY A 12 3.05 -10.59 -10.29
N LYS A 13 3.69 -11.29 -11.24
CA LYS A 13 3.59 -12.76 -11.35
C LYS A 13 4.17 -13.48 -10.13
N PHE A 14 5.32 -13.00 -9.63
CA PHE A 14 5.92 -13.52 -8.40
C PHE A 14 5.01 -13.29 -7.19
N ALA A 15 4.50 -12.07 -7.01
CA ALA A 15 3.70 -11.69 -5.86
C ALA A 15 2.36 -12.43 -5.79
N LYS A 16 1.75 -12.74 -6.95
CA LYS A 16 0.50 -13.52 -7.05
C LYS A 16 0.70 -15.02 -6.87
N LYS A 17 1.91 -15.53 -7.02
CA LYS A 17 2.18 -16.97 -6.93
C LYS A 17 2.06 -17.43 -5.48
N GLU A 18 1.26 -18.46 -5.26
CA GLU A 18 1.23 -19.18 -3.99
C GLU A 18 2.39 -20.19 -3.96
N PHE A 19 3.39 -19.94 -3.14
CA PHE A 19 4.52 -20.86 -2.97
C PHE A 19 4.20 -21.91 -1.90
N PRO A 20 4.92 -23.06 -1.87
CA PRO A 20 4.85 -23.97 -0.75
C PRO A 20 5.08 -23.24 0.58
N LYS A 21 4.30 -23.63 1.60
CA LYS A 21 4.21 -22.96 2.90
C LYS A 21 5.55 -22.45 3.50
N PRO A 22 6.63 -23.25 3.60
CA PRO A 22 7.88 -22.76 4.20
C PRO A 22 8.51 -21.60 3.40
N ILE A 23 8.41 -21.63 2.08
CA ILE A 23 8.91 -20.57 1.20
C ILE A 23 8.03 -19.33 1.33
N GLN A 24 6.71 -19.51 1.36
CA GLN A 24 5.77 -18.41 1.49
C GLN A 24 5.90 -17.68 2.84
N GLU A 25 6.06 -18.42 3.94
CA GLU A 25 6.30 -17.85 5.26
C GLU A 25 7.59 -17.02 5.31
N LEU A 26 8.66 -17.49 4.65
CA LEU A 26 9.91 -16.74 4.52
C LEU A 26 9.71 -15.45 3.70
N ILE A 27 9.05 -15.53 2.54
CA ILE A 27 8.77 -14.36 1.69
C ILE A 27 7.97 -13.31 2.47
N ASN A 28 6.86 -13.73 3.08
CA ASN A 28 5.98 -12.84 3.83
C ASN A 28 6.72 -12.25 5.05
N GLY A 29 7.41 -13.08 5.82
CA GLY A 29 8.16 -12.64 7.01
C GLY A 29 9.30 -11.67 6.68
N ALA A 30 10.03 -11.93 5.59
CA ALA A 30 11.04 -11.00 5.07
C ALA A 30 10.40 -9.67 4.70
N TYR A 31 9.31 -9.69 3.93
CA TYR A 31 8.61 -8.48 3.50
C TYR A 31 8.14 -7.63 4.69
N THR A 32 7.49 -8.25 5.69
CA THR A 32 7.01 -7.51 6.88
C THR A 32 8.14 -6.90 7.69
N LYS A 33 9.29 -7.58 7.76
CA LYS A 33 10.47 -7.07 8.48
C LYS A 33 11.13 -5.91 7.73
N PHE A 34 11.35 -6.05 6.42
CA PHE A 34 11.99 -5.02 5.60
C PHE A 34 11.14 -3.74 5.50
N MET A 35 9.83 -3.90 5.37
CA MET A 35 8.88 -2.78 5.28
C MET A 35 8.45 -2.24 6.65
N LYS A 36 8.90 -2.85 7.76
CA LYS A 36 8.51 -2.51 9.13
C LYS A 36 6.99 -2.46 9.32
N LEU A 37 6.30 -3.44 8.74
CA LEU A 37 4.84 -3.49 8.75
C LEU A 37 4.31 -3.81 10.15
N ASP A 38 3.47 -2.93 10.69
CA ASP A 38 2.73 -3.23 11.93
C ASP A 38 1.58 -4.19 11.61
N LEU A 39 1.61 -5.37 12.24
CA LEU A 39 0.60 -6.41 12.06
C LEU A 39 -0.39 -6.51 13.23
N LYS A 40 -0.35 -5.59 14.21
CA LYS A 40 -1.24 -5.66 15.38
C LYS A 40 -2.73 -5.69 15.02
N GLU A 41 -3.10 -5.05 13.92
CA GLU A 41 -4.49 -4.93 13.45
C GLU A 41 -4.82 -5.90 12.30
N PHE A 42 -3.90 -6.82 11.99
CA PHE A 42 -3.95 -7.71 10.83
C PHE A 42 -3.69 -9.17 11.26
N LYS A 43 -3.94 -10.12 10.35
CA LYS A 43 -3.54 -11.52 10.60
C LYS A 43 -2.02 -11.62 10.58
N ASN A 44 -1.48 -12.59 11.31
CA ASN A 44 -0.05 -12.91 11.25
C ASN A 44 0.38 -13.22 9.80
N SER A 45 1.59 -12.79 9.42
CA SER A 45 2.11 -12.89 8.06
C SER A 45 2.17 -14.32 7.50
N LYS A 46 2.21 -15.33 8.38
CA LYS A 46 2.21 -16.76 8.00
C LYS A 46 0.86 -17.26 7.45
N HIS A 47 -0.22 -16.51 7.65
CA HIS A 47 -1.55 -16.93 7.21
C HIS A 47 -1.89 -16.55 5.76
N TYR A 48 -1.09 -15.69 5.12
CA TYR A 48 -1.31 -15.28 3.74
C TYR A 48 -0.61 -16.24 2.77
N LYS A 49 -1.33 -16.70 1.74
CA LYS A 49 -0.86 -17.69 0.76
C LYS A 49 0.03 -17.11 -0.32
N SER A 50 0.01 -15.80 -0.50
CA SER A 50 0.87 -15.08 -1.44
C SER A 50 1.29 -13.72 -0.89
N LEU A 51 2.32 -13.12 -1.50
CA LEU A 51 2.74 -11.77 -1.13
C LEU A 51 1.66 -10.74 -1.50
N ASN A 52 0.93 -10.96 -2.59
CA ASN A 52 -0.14 -10.07 -3.02
C ASN A 52 -1.33 -10.11 -2.04
N GLU A 53 -1.66 -11.27 -1.47
CA GLU A 53 -2.67 -11.40 -0.42
C GLU A 53 -2.25 -10.67 0.87
N LEU A 54 -0.97 -10.73 1.25
CA LEU A 54 -0.43 -9.93 2.35
C LEU A 54 -0.46 -8.42 2.05
N PHE A 55 -0.21 -8.04 0.80
CA PHE A 55 -0.22 -6.65 0.35
C PHE A 55 -1.63 -6.04 0.45
N THR A 56 -2.65 -6.77 0.00
CA THR A 56 -4.07 -6.38 0.06
C THR A 56 -4.78 -6.92 1.31
N ARG A 57 -4.04 -7.17 2.40
CA ARG A 57 -4.59 -7.74 3.64
C ARG A 57 -5.74 -6.90 4.19
N ASP A 58 -6.74 -7.58 4.73
CA ASP A 58 -7.88 -6.95 5.38
C ASP A 58 -7.55 -6.47 6.80
N LEU A 59 -8.11 -5.31 7.17
CA LEU A 59 -8.12 -4.82 8.55
C LEU A 59 -9.05 -5.70 9.39
N ILE A 60 -8.53 -6.31 10.46
CA ILE A 60 -9.34 -7.07 11.42
C ILE A 60 -10.11 -6.10 12.33
N ILE A 61 -9.42 -5.04 12.76
CA ILE A 61 -9.99 -3.99 13.59
C ILE A 61 -10.48 -2.89 12.65
N LYS A 62 -11.80 -2.70 12.59
CA LYS A 62 -12.39 -1.64 11.77
C LYS A 62 -12.03 -0.27 12.34
N ARG A 63 -11.76 0.68 11.46
CA ARG A 63 -11.61 2.10 11.82
C ARG A 63 -12.96 2.63 12.28
N ASP A 64 -12.93 3.49 13.28
CA ASP A 64 -14.09 4.33 13.60
C ASP A 64 -14.17 5.44 12.55
N ILE A 65 -15.32 5.57 11.89
CA ILE A 65 -15.53 6.50 10.78
C ILE A 65 -16.63 7.47 11.19
N ASP A 66 -16.29 8.75 11.17
CA ASP A 66 -17.27 9.81 11.39
C ASP A 66 -18.25 9.87 10.19
N ILE A 67 -19.54 9.80 10.50
CA ILE A 67 -20.66 9.72 9.55
C ILE A 67 -21.33 11.09 9.31
N SER A 68 -20.80 12.15 9.89
CA SER A 68 -21.30 13.51 9.71
C SER A 68 -21.24 13.90 8.22
N LYS A 69 -22.28 14.59 7.73
CA LYS A 69 -22.39 14.91 6.30
C LYS A 69 -21.48 16.06 5.85
N ASP A 70 -21.02 16.89 6.79
CA ASP A 70 -20.32 18.14 6.51
C ASP A 70 -18.80 18.04 6.74
N ILE A 71 -18.25 16.82 6.77
CA ILE A 71 -16.83 16.58 6.98
C ILE A 71 -16.24 15.72 5.87
N PHE A 72 -14.93 15.84 5.69
CA PHE A 72 -14.14 14.93 4.87
C PHE A 72 -13.33 14.01 5.79
N ILE A 73 -13.32 12.72 5.48
CA ILE A 73 -12.49 11.72 6.14
C ILE A 73 -11.24 11.45 5.32
N SER A 74 -10.17 10.98 5.99
CA SER A 74 -8.99 10.47 5.30
C SER A 74 -9.35 9.22 4.50
N PRO A 75 -8.95 9.12 3.21
CA PRO A 75 -9.31 7.97 2.37
C PRO A 75 -8.39 6.75 2.57
N THR A 76 -7.24 6.92 3.25
CA THR A 76 -6.23 5.87 3.41
C THR A 76 -5.39 6.09 4.68
N ASP A 77 -4.79 5.01 5.18
CA ASP A 77 -3.76 5.03 6.22
C ASP A 77 -2.42 5.44 5.60
N SER A 78 -2.14 6.75 5.52
CA SER A 78 -0.89 7.28 4.97
C SER A 78 -0.49 8.61 5.60
N LEU A 79 0.71 9.08 5.26
CA LEU A 79 1.14 10.43 5.59
C LEU A 79 0.71 11.41 4.48
N ILE A 80 0.39 12.65 4.88
CA ILE A 80 0.14 13.75 3.94
C ILE A 80 1.50 14.18 3.41
N THR A 81 1.71 14.07 2.09
CA THR A 81 2.95 14.57 1.48
C THR A 81 2.85 16.08 1.23
N GLU A 82 1.69 16.57 0.83
CA GLU A 82 1.39 17.99 0.64
C GLU A 82 -0.11 18.26 0.77
N CYS A 83 -0.48 19.44 1.27
CA CYS A 83 -1.86 19.89 1.36
C CYS A 83 -1.90 21.42 1.18
N GLY A 84 -2.81 21.91 0.33
CA GLY A 84 -2.89 23.34 0.02
C GLY A 84 -4.04 23.68 -0.92
N LYS A 85 -4.09 24.95 -1.33
CA LYS A 85 -5.04 25.43 -2.35
C LYS A 85 -4.37 25.37 -3.72
N LEU A 86 -5.12 24.94 -4.73
CA LEU A 86 -4.70 25.08 -6.12
C LEU A 86 -4.49 26.57 -6.45
N LYS A 87 -3.41 26.88 -7.16
CA LYS A 87 -3.11 28.22 -7.66
C LYS A 87 -2.81 28.10 -9.15
N ASN A 88 -3.53 28.83 -10.00
CA ASN A 88 -3.31 28.86 -11.46
C ASN A 88 -3.26 27.46 -12.10
N ASP A 89 -4.16 26.57 -11.70
CA ASP A 89 -4.21 25.17 -12.13
C ASP A 89 -2.94 24.36 -11.84
N THR A 90 -2.03 24.87 -11.00
CA THR A 90 -0.86 24.12 -10.57
C THR A 90 -1.22 23.16 -9.45
N ALA A 91 -1.12 21.86 -9.73
CA ALA A 91 -0.97 20.84 -8.71
C ALA A 91 0.47 20.82 -8.23
N LEU A 92 0.64 21.00 -6.92
CA LEU A 92 1.95 20.93 -6.28
C LEU A 92 2.34 19.45 -6.14
N GLN A 93 3.58 19.10 -6.51
CA GLN A 93 4.09 17.75 -6.36
C GLN A 93 5.40 17.69 -5.57
N ILE A 94 5.43 16.69 -4.70
CA ILE A 94 6.55 15.97 -4.08
C ILE A 94 7.89 16.23 -4.81
N LYS A 95 8.83 16.87 -4.10
CA LYS A 95 10.20 17.24 -4.54
C LYS A 95 10.32 18.55 -5.35
N GLY A 96 9.41 19.50 -5.17
CA GLY A 96 9.57 20.86 -5.71
C GLY A 96 9.35 20.96 -7.22
N MET A 97 8.53 20.06 -7.78
CA MET A 97 8.12 20.09 -9.18
C MET A 97 6.65 20.47 -9.25
N GLU A 98 6.33 21.42 -10.12
CA GLU A 98 4.97 21.91 -10.37
C GLU A 98 4.40 21.30 -11.65
N TYR A 99 3.12 20.95 -11.64
CA TYR A 99 2.43 20.40 -12.79
C TYR A 99 1.10 21.11 -12.99
N SER A 100 0.73 21.39 -14.24
CA SER A 100 -0.64 21.82 -14.56
C SER A 100 -1.59 20.64 -14.42
N VAL A 101 -2.74 20.89 -13.81
CA VAL A 101 -3.93 20.03 -13.86
C VAL A 101 -4.50 20.01 -15.28
#